data_AF-I1YE64-F1
#
_entry.id   AF-I1YE64-F1
#
_cell.length_a   1.000
_cell.length_b   1.000
_cell.length_c   1.000
_cell.angle_alpha   90.00
_cell.angle_beta   90.00
_cell.angle_gamma   90.00
#
_symmetry.space_group_name_H-M   'P 1'
#
loop_
_entity.id
_entity.type
_entity.pdbx_description
1 polymer ?
#
loop_
_entity_poly.entity_id
_entity_poly.type
_entity_poly.pdbx_seq_one_letter_code
_entity_poly.pdbx_strand_id
1 'polypeptide(L)'
;MLETTELFCIILRHCAEGDSGTLFLTTTDNKACHVVFDKGRIVAMSCGTTRGADVADMLPKLTIQACQFNSALQMPLSSRANIAAEQDIFSRLGIRRQPIDAPQPEMQQRVYRGQKFAVAIDTKPQPDSSLKPATKSKRIYRGQVIQDD
;
A
#
# COMPACT_ATOMS: atom_id res chain seq x y z
N MET A 1 -4.44 -18.77 8.25
CA MET A 1 -3.98 -18.54 6.86
C MET A 1 -3.65 -17.08 6.79
N LEU A 2 -2.43 -16.75 6.36
CA LEU A 2 -1.95 -15.38 6.33
C LEU A 2 -2.50 -14.71 5.06
N GLU A 3 -3.08 -13.53 5.18
CA GLU A 3 -3.57 -12.78 4.02
C GLU A 3 -2.39 -12.29 3.17
N THR A 4 -2.54 -12.28 1.85
CA THR A 4 -1.49 -11.84 0.93
C THR A 4 -1.05 -10.39 1.20
N THR A 5 -1.99 -9.53 1.60
CA THR A 5 -1.72 -8.14 1.98
C THR A 5 -0.86 -8.04 3.23
N GLU A 6 -1.10 -8.89 4.23
CA GLU A 6 -0.29 -8.94 5.47
C GLU A 6 1.15 -9.36 5.16
N LEU A 7 1.34 -10.37 4.31
CA LEU A 7 2.67 -10.77 3.85
C LEU A 7 3.40 -9.60 3.19
N PHE A 8 2.72 -8.86 2.33
CA PHE A 8 3.33 -7.71 1.66
C PHE A 8 3.68 -6.59 2.64
N CYS A 9 2.83 -6.32 3.64
CA CYS A 9 3.16 -5.40 4.72
C CYS A 9 4.43 -5.83 5.47
N ILE A 10 4.58 -7.12 5.75
CA ILE A 10 5.78 -7.67 6.42
C ILE A 10 7.02 -7.48 5.55
N ILE A 11 6.95 -7.82 4.27
CA ILE A 11 8.05 -7.64 3.31
C ILE A 11 8.44 -6.16 3.21
N LEU A 12 7.45 -5.27 3.05
CA LEU A 12 7.68 -3.83 2.95
C LEU A 12 8.29 -3.25 4.23
N ARG A 13 7.87 -3.74 5.40
CA ARG A 13 8.44 -3.35 6.68
C ARG A 13 9.92 -3.69 6.77
N HIS A 14 10.30 -4.93 6.47
CA HIS A 14 11.71 -5.33 6.47
C HIS A 14 12.55 -4.55 5.44
N CYS A 15 11.96 -4.21 4.29
CA CYS A 15 12.60 -3.31 3.32
C CYS A 15 12.81 -1.90 3.89
N ALA A 16 11.80 -1.33 4.55
CA ALA A 16 11.85 0.03 5.11
C ALA A 16 12.79 0.14 6.32
N GLU A 17 12.84 -0.89 7.17
CA GLU A 17 13.72 -0.96 8.34
C GLU A 17 15.19 -1.24 7.98
N GLY A 18 15.47 -1.64 6.73
CA GLY A 18 16.84 -1.92 6.28
C GLY A 18 17.35 -3.28 6.74
N ASP A 19 16.45 -4.23 7.01
CA ASP A 19 16.80 -5.51 7.61
C ASP A 19 17.61 -6.41 6.68
N SER A 20 18.44 -7.27 7.29
CA SER A 20 19.17 -8.33 6.61
C SER A 20 18.80 -9.67 7.25
N GLY A 21 18.60 -10.70 6.44
CA GLY A 21 18.18 -12.02 6.93
C GLY A 21 17.30 -12.76 5.94
N THR A 22 16.58 -13.77 6.43
CA THR A 22 15.68 -14.58 5.59
C THR A 22 14.28 -14.61 6.19
N LEU A 23 13.30 -14.33 5.35
CA LEU A 23 11.90 -14.61 5.62
C LEU A 23 11.55 -16.00 5.07
N PHE A 24 11.21 -16.89 5.97
CA PHE A 24 10.72 -18.23 5.70
C PHE A 24 9.21 -18.19 5.57
N LEU A 25 8.69 -18.77 4.50
CA LEU A 25 7.27 -18.89 4.23
C LEU A 25 6.93 -20.36 4.09
N THR A 26 5.90 -20.78 4.79
CA THR A 26 5.33 -22.12 4.66
C THR A 26 3.97 -21.99 3.99
N THR A 27 3.81 -22.64 2.84
CA THR A 27 2.54 -22.69 2.12
C THR A 27 1.68 -23.86 2.60
N THR A 28 0.39 -23.85 2.27
CA THR A 28 -0.50 -24.99 2.57
C THR A 28 -0.19 -26.24 1.75
N ASP A 29 0.45 -26.10 0.58
CA ASP A 29 0.96 -27.23 -0.20
C ASP A 29 2.34 -27.72 0.28
N ASN A 30 2.73 -27.34 1.51
CA ASN A 30 3.96 -27.75 2.19
C ASN A 30 5.24 -27.47 1.38
N LYS A 31 5.21 -26.41 0.57
CA LYS A 31 6.40 -25.86 -0.08
C LYS A 31 7.04 -24.84 0.84
N ALA A 32 8.35 -24.96 1.00
CA ALA A 32 9.16 -23.91 1.59
C ALA A 32 9.39 -22.82 0.54
N CYS A 33 9.06 -21.58 0.88
CA CYS A 33 9.54 -20.41 0.16
C CYS A 33 10.46 -19.58 1.06
N HIS A 34 11.45 -18.94 0.45
CA HIS A 34 12.43 -18.11 1.12
C HIS A 34 12.55 -16.77 0.38
N VAL A 35 12.52 -15.68 1.14
CA VAL A 35 12.85 -14.33 0.66
C VAL A 35 14.04 -13.85 1.46
N VAL A 36 15.15 -13.61 0.77
CA VAL A 36 16.41 -13.18 1.40
C VAL A 36 16.55 -11.67 1.26
N PHE A 37 16.79 -11.02 2.39
CA PHE A 37 17.00 -9.60 2.51
C PHE A 37 18.47 -9.30 2.83
N ASP A 38 19.00 -8.27 2.19
CA ASP A 38 20.28 -7.66 2.50
C ASP A 38 20.09 -6.14 2.55
N LYS A 39 20.27 -5.53 3.72
CA LYS A 39 20.13 -4.09 3.96
C LYS A 39 18.82 -3.50 3.42
N GLY A 40 17.70 -4.18 3.68
CA GLY A 40 16.36 -3.78 3.21
C GLY A 40 16.08 -4.07 1.74
N ARG A 41 17.00 -4.75 1.04
CA ARG A 41 16.82 -5.14 -0.35
C ARG A 41 16.52 -6.64 -0.45
N ILE A 42 15.52 -7.00 -1.25
CA ILE A 42 15.32 -8.40 -1.64
C ILE A 42 16.43 -8.79 -2.64
N VAL A 43 17.34 -9.67 -2.21
CA VAL A 43 18.48 -10.12 -3.02
C VAL A 43 18.28 -11.48 -3.67
N ALA A 44 17.45 -12.33 -3.06
CA ALA A 44 17.15 -13.64 -3.63
C ALA A 44 15.79 -14.14 -3.16
N MET A 45 15.14 -14.94 -4.03
CA MET A 45 13.88 -15.59 -3.72
C MET A 45 13.90 -17.04 -4.22
N SER A 46 13.26 -17.92 -3.47
CA SER A 46 13.02 -19.30 -3.91
C SER A 46 11.69 -19.80 -3.40
N CYS A 47 11.00 -20.62 -4.17
CA CYS A 47 9.88 -21.40 -3.66
C CYS A 47 9.76 -22.70 -4.45
N GLY A 48 9.84 -23.86 -3.77
CA GLY A 48 9.80 -25.17 -4.41
C GLY A 48 10.87 -25.34 -5.49
N THR A 49 10.48 -25.36 -6.76
CA THR A 49 11.40 -25.39 -7.93
C THR A 49 11.62 -24.03 -8.59
N THR A 50 10.78 -23.04 -8.30
CA THR A 50 10.85 -21.67 -8.85
C THR A 50 11.92 -20.86 -8.12
N ARG A 51 12.64 -20.02 -8.86
CA ARG A 51 13.80 -19.26 -8.35
C ARG A 51 13.75 -17.82 -8.84
N GLY A 52 14.33 -16.91 -8.05
CA GLY A 52 14.54 -15.52 -8.44
C GLY A 52 13.24 -14.74 -8.58
N ALA A 53 13.23 -13.81 -9.51
CA ALA A 53 12.11 -12.89 -9.72
C ALA A 53 10.80 -13.59 -10.12
N ASP A 54 10.85 -14.79 -10.71
CA ASP A 54 9.65 -15.55 -11.06
C ASP A 54 8.86 -15.99 -9.81
N VAL A 55 9.52 -16.05 -8.65
CA VAL A 55 8.85 -16.28 -7.37
C VAL A 55 7.97 -15.08 -7.00
N ALA A 56 8.37 -13.85 -7.35
CA ALA A 56 7.57 -12.66 -7.08
C ALA A 56 6.23 -12.67 -7.85
N ASP A 57 6.23 -13.21 -9.08
CA ASP A 57 5.01 -13.36 -9.89
C ASP A 57 4.07 -14.47 -9.38
N MET A 58 4.61 -15.39 -8.57
CA MET A 58 3.90 -16.52 -8.00
C MET A 58 3.38 -16.24 -6.58
N LEU A 59 4.14 -15.48 -5.78
CA LEU A 59 3.86 -15.19 -4.37
C LEU A 59 2.43 -14.71 -4.10
N PRO A 60 1.82 -13.79 -4.90
CA PRO A 60 0.46 -13.33 -4.66
C PRO A 60 -0.62 -14.41 -4.83
N LYS A 61 -0.30 -15.48 -5.58
CA LYS A 61 -1.20 -16.59 -5.90
C LYS A 61 -1.08 -17.74 -4.90
N LEU A 62 -0.05 -17.70 -4.05
CA LEU A 62 0.19 -18.74 -3.06
C LEU A 62 -0.70 -18.56 -1.84
N THR A 63 -1.12 -19.69 -1.29
CA THR A 63 -1.74 -19.73 0.02
C THR A 63 -0.68 -19.92 1.10
N ILE A 64 -0.43 -18.87 1.87
CA ILE A 64 0.57 -18.86 2.93
C ILE A 64 -0.06 -19.27 4.26
N GLN A 65 0.50 -20.29 4.88
CA GLN A 65 0.05 -20.76 6.19
C GLN A 65 0.71 -19.97 7.31
N ALA A 66 2.02 -19.77 7.23
CA ALA A 66 2.81 -19.05 8.23
C ALA A 66 4.05 -18.41 7.59
N CYS A 67 4.57 -17.38 8.25
CA CYS A 67 5.84 -16.76 7.91
C CYS A 67 6.68 -16.52 9.17
N GLN A 68 8.00 -16.62 9.04
CA GLN A 68 8.93 -16.33 10.12
C GLN A 68 10.18 -15.65 9.56
N PHE A 69 10.58 -14.53 10.17
CA PHE A 69 11.82 -13.84 9.83
C PHE A 69 12.95 -14.26 10.78
N ASN A 70 14.15 -14.43 10.23
CA ASN A 70 15.37 -14.64 11.01
C ASN A 70 16.47 -13.73 10.49
N SER A 71 16.87 -12.75 11.31
CA SER A 71 17.93 -11.78 10.98
C SER A 71 19.34 -12.36 11.06
N ALA A 72 19.55 -13.40 11.87
CA ALA A 72 20.86 -14.02 12.04
C ALA A 72 21.22 -14.95 10.88
N LEU A 73 20.27 -15.26 9.99
CA LEU A 73 20.43 -16.27 8.95
C LEU A 73 20.13 -15.70 7.56
N GLN A 74 21.15 -15.62 6.72
CA GLN A 74 20.99 -15.46 5.27
C GLN A 74 21.06 -16.84 4.61
N MET A 75 19.95 -17.27 4.01
CA MET A 75 19.89 -18.58 3.38
C MET A 75 20.82 -18.64 2.17
N PRO A 76 21.74 -19.63 2.09
CA PRO A 76 22.59 -19.80 0.92
C PRO A 76 21.75 -20.38 -0.22
N LEU A 77 21.13 -19.51 -1.01
CA LEU A 77 20.39 -19.91 -2.20
C LEU A 77 21.33 -20.06 -3.40
N SER A 78 20.93 -20.90 -4.37
CA SER A 78 21.64 -21.03 -5.65
C SER A 78 21.67 -19.70 -6.40
N SER A 79 22.69 -19.47 -7.24
CA SER A 79 22.81 -18.24 -8.05
C SER A 79 21.56 -17.92 -8.91
N ARG A 80 20.81 -18.92 -9.35
CA ARG A 80 19.54 -18.76 -10.07
C ARG A 80 18.43 -18.09 -9.24
N ALA A 81 18.55 -18.12 -7.92
CA ALA A 81 17.62 -17.48 -6.99
C ALA A 81 17.89 -15.98 -6.82
N ASN A 82 19.05 -15.51 -7.29
CA ASN A 82 19.45 -14.12 -7.11
C ASN A 82 18.60 -13.21 -8.01
N ILE A 83 18.31 -12.05 -7.47
CA ILE A 83 17.56 -11.00 -8.13
C ILE A 83 18.55 -9.90 -8.50
N ALA A 84 18.55 -9.54 -9.79
CA ALA A 84 19.42 -8.49 -10.31
C ALA A 84 19.05 -7.12 -9.71
N ALA A 85 20.04 -6.23 -9.65
CA ALA A 85 19.87 -4.99 -8.91
C ALA A 85 18.86 -4.02 -9.56
N GLU A 86 18.65 -4.17 -10.86
CA GLU A 86 17.84 -3.31 -11.70
C GLU A 86 16.39 -3.80 -11.80
N GLN A 87 16.09 -4.99 -11.27
CA GLN A 87 14.75 -5.57 -11.35
C GLN A 87 13.80 -4.95 -10.31
N ASP A 88 12.66 -4.44 -10.79
CA ASP A 88 11.59 -3.95 -9.92
C ASP A 88 10.70 -5.10 -9.43
N ILE A 89 11.17 -5.76 -8.36
CA ILE A 89 10.43 -6.86 -7.72
C ILE A 89 9.08 -6.42 -7.16
N PHE A 90 8.94 -5.17 -6.71
CA PHE A 90 7.68 -4.70 -6.11
C PHE A 90 6.57 -4.65 -7.16
N SER A 91 6.88 -4.20 -8.37
CA SER A 91 5.94 -4.25 -9.50
C SER A 91 5.50 -5.68 -9.82
N ARG A 92 6.41 -6.67 -9.76
CA ARG A 92 6.09 -8.10 -9.95
C ARG A 92 5.24 -8.69 -8.83
N LEU A 93 5.47 -8.26 -7.59
CA LEU A 93 4.60 -8.58 -6.44
C LEU A 93 3.20 -7.94 -6.56
N GLY A 94 2.97 -7.07 -7.56
CA GLY A 94 1.74 -6.31 -7.71
C GLY A 94 1.65 -5.08 -6.79
N ILE A 95 2.75 -4.72 -6.13
CA ILE A 95 2.84 -3.57 -5.22
C ILE A 95 3.19 -2.34 -6.04
N ARG A 96 2.23 -1.43 -6.19
CA ARG A 96 2.46 -0.14 -6.83
C ARG A 96 3.02 0.84 -5.81
N ARG A 97 4.22 1.37 -6.08
CA ARG A 97 4.74 2.54 -5.35
C ARG A 97 3.86 3.73 -5.71
N GLN A 98 3.23 4.36 -4.72
CA GLN A 98 2.73 5.71 -4.93
C GLN A 98 3.94 6.64 -5.07
N PRO A 99 4.00 7.46 -6.13
CA PRO A 99 5.02 8.51 -6.20
C PRO A 99 4.83 9.42 -4.98
N ILE A 100 5.94 9.79 -4.34
CA ILE A 100 5.96 10.65 -3.14
C ILE A 100 5.37 12.04 -3.45
N ASP A 101 5.30 12.42 -4.73
CA ASP A 101 4.66 13.64 -5.23
C ASP A 101 3.14 13.54 -5.42
N ALA A 102 2.48 12.46 -4.97
CA ALA A 102 1.03 12.49 -4.85
C ALA A 102 0.66 13.61 -3.87
N PRO A 103 -0.16 14.61 -4.27
CA PRO A 103 -0.51 15.71 -3.38
C PRO A 103 -1.14 15.12 -2.12
N GLN A 104 -0.42 15.22 -1.00
CA GLN A 104 -1.03 14.95 0.28
C GLN A 104 -2.22 15.91 0.40
N PRO A 105 -3.41 15.45 0.83
CA PRO A 105 -4.53 16.34 1.03
C PRO A 105 -4.09 17.38 2.06
N GLU A 106 -3.87 18.62 1.61
CA GLU A 106 -3.57 19.74 2.49
C GLU A 106 -4.69 19.80 3.54
N MET A 107 -4.34 19.51 4.80
CA MET A 107 -5.29 19.55 5.89
C MET A 107 -5.46 21.01 6.32
N GLN A 108 -6.55 21.65 5.91
CA GLN A 108 -6.91 22.95 6.45
C GLN A 108 -7.52 22.78 7.84
N GLN A 109 -6.94 23.47 8.83
CA GLN A 109 -7.52 23.58 10.16
C GLN A 109 -8.73 24.52 10.11
N ARG A 110 -9.92 24.00 10.38
CA ARG A 110 -11.14 24.80 10.58
C ARG A 110 -11.55 24.78 12.04
N VAL A 111 -11.98 25.93 12.55
CA VAL A 111 -12.51 26.08 13.91
C VAL A 111 -14.04 26.06 13.84
N TYR A 112 -14.69 25.14 14.54
CA TYR A 112 -16.15 25.12 14.70
C TYR A 112 -16.50 25.06 16.19
N ARG A 113 -17.30 26.02 16.68
CA ARG A 113 -17.64 26.17 18.12
C ARG A 113 -16.44 26.13 19.08
N GLY A 114 -15.31 26.74 18.70
CA GLY A 114 -14.11 26.81 19.54
C GLY A 114 -13.22 25.56 19.54
N GLN A 115 -13.61 24.48 18.87
CA GLN A 115 -12.74 23.31 18.66
C GLN A 115 -12.12 23.37 17.27
N LYS A 116 -10.84 22.98 17.19
CA LYS A 116 -10.08 22.89 15.94
C LYS A 116 -10.22 21.48 15.37
N PHE A 117 -10.56 21.38 14.09
CA PHE A 117 -10.66 20.11 13.37
C PHE A 117 -9.85 20.20 12.07
N ALA A 118 -9.13 19.13 11.75
CA ALA A 118 -8.45 19.00 10.45
C ALA A 118 -9.46 18.44 9.44
N VAL A 119 -9.70 19.17 8.35
CA VAL A 119 -10.56 18.72 7.25
C VAL A 119 -9.69 18.55 6.00
N ALA A 120 -9.74 17.37 5.39
CA ALA A 120 -9.08 17.10 4.12
C ALA A 120 -9.77 17.89 3.00
N ILE A 121 -9.00 18.65 2.22
CA ILE A 121 -9.52 19.40 1.08
C ILE A 121 -9.69 18.43 -0.10
N ASP A 122 -10.95 18.13 -0.45
CA ASP A 122 -11.28 17.39 -1.65
C ASP A 122 -11.09 18.31 -2.88
N THR A 123 -9.90 18.32 -3.49
CA THR A 123 -9.66 19.01 -4.76
C THR A 123 -10.09 18.11 -5.92
N LYS A 124 -11.41 17.94 -6.07
CA LYS A 124 -11.96 17.48 -7.36
C LYS A 124 -12.04 18.69 -8.31
N PRO A 125 -11.47 18.63 -9.53
CA PRO A 125 -11.70 19.64 -10.54
C PRO A 125 -13.17 19.56 -10.98
N GLN A 126 -13.91 20.63 -10.72
CA GLN A 126 -15.26 20.83 -11.26
C GLN A 126 -15.16 20.98 -12.79
N PRO A 127 -15.92 20.22 -13.59
CA PRO A 127 -16.08 20.55 -14.99
C PRO A 127 -16.99 21.79 -15.10
N ASP A 128 -16.50 22.76 -15.86
CA ASP A 128 -17.20 23.96 -16.27
C ASP A 128 -18.35 23.60 -17.21
N SER A 129 -19.60 23.87 -16.80
CA SER A 129 -20.73 24.02 -17.72
C SER A 129 -21.86 24.82 -17.08
N SER A 130 -21.87 26.12 -17.39
CA SER A 130 -23.03 26.89 -17.84
C SER A 130 -24.38 26.79 -17.08
N LEU A 131 -24.75 27.91 -16.46
CA LEU A 131 -26.10 28.51 -16.42
C LEU A 131 -27.24 27.68 -15.78
N LYS A 132 -27.44 27.88 -14.46
CA LYS A 132 -28.78 27.93 -13.85
C LYS A 132 -28.82 29.07 -12.81
N PRO A 133 -29.77 30.02 -12.87
CA PRO A 133 -29.88 31.03 -11.83
C PRO A 133 -30.27 30.37 -10.50
N ALA A 134 -29.57 30.75 -9.43
CA ALA A 134 -29.87 30.31 -8.08
C ALA A 134 -31.30 30.73 -7.71
N THR A 135 -32.23 29.78 -7.60
CA THR A 135 -33.50 29.99 -6.94
C THR A 135 -33.21 30.27 -5.46
N LYS A 136 -33.29 31.54 -5.05
CA LYS A 136 -33.18 31.92 -3.64
C LYS A 136 -34.27 31.19 -2.85
N SER A 137 -33.88 30.43 -1.83
CA SER A 137 -34.81 29.80 -0.90
C SER A 137 -35.58 30.88 -0.13
N LYS A 138 -36.91 30.76 -0.03
CA LYS A 138 -37.78 31.74 0.63
C LYS A 138 -37.38 31.94 2.10
N ARG A 139 -37.37 33.20 2.56
CA ARG A 139 -36.98 33.57 3.91
C ARG A 139 -38.14 33.24 4.87
N ILE A 140 -37.86 32.54 5.96
CA ILE A 140 -38.87 32.19 6.98
C ILE A 140 -38.59 33.01 8.25
N TYR A 141 -39.59 33.69 8.78
CA TYR A 141 -39.51 34.37 10.08
C TYR A 141 -40.64 33.87 10.99
N ARG A 142 -40.28 33.39 12.18
CA ARG A 142 -41.21 32.83 13.17
C ARG A 142 -42.24 31.84 12.60
N GLY A 143 -41.79 30.95 11.72
CA GLY A 143 -42.62 29.88 11.15
C GLY A 143 -43.51 30.29 9.96
N GLN A 144 -43.46 31.54 9.51
CA GLN A 144 -44.15 31.98 8.30
C GLN A 144 -43.17 32.35 7.20
N VAL A 145 -43.50 31.95 5.96
CA VAL A 145 -42.72 32.24 4.77
C VAL A 145 -43.00 33.68 4.34
N ILE A 146 -41.97 34.51 4.32
CA ILE A 146 -42.04 35.89 3.84
C ILE A 146 -41.82 35.89 2.31
N GLN A 147 -42.72 36.52 1.57
CA GLN A 147 -42.48 36.91 0.19
C GLN A 147 -41.84 38.29 0.18
N ASP A 148 -40.66 38.41 -0.42
CA ASP A 148 -40.08 39.70 -0.78
C ASP A 148 -40.72 40.11 -2.12
N ASP A 149 -41.49 41.21 -2.15
CA ASP A 149 -41.97 41.88 -3.37
C ASP A 149 -40.92 42.81 -3.97
#